data_AF-A0A4Q2Z8N8-F1
#
_entry.id   AF-A0A4Q2Z8N8-F1
#
_cell.length_a   1.000
_cell.length_b   1.000
_cell.length_c   1.000
_cell.angle_alpha   90.00
_cell.angle_beta   90.00
_cell.angle_gamma   90.00
#
_symmetry.space_group_name_H-M   'P 1'
#
loop_
_entity.id
_entity.type
_entity.pdbx_description
1 polymer ?
#
loop_
_entity_poly.entity_id
_entity_poly.type
_entity_poly.pdbx_seq_one_letter_code
_entity_poly.pdbx_strand_id
1 'polypeptide(L)'
;MIASPFIMKSSTTLLLLSSLFTVGHATAATGSFTSSASISIPTVTTTITPATPYPSSLNVSGLPGGISRMTVTLNGFSHTWPSDVDIMLVAPDGTSAIIFSDVGSDIDANSLTLTLDDSSPALLPSSSALTSGSYRPTNVGSGDVFSSPAPSPNSNVLLSSFNGISPNGTWNLFVMDDSVGDGGSIAGWTLNIETAATASEGDLVISEFRVRGTNGQHDEFVEIQNVTDTDILVMASSGTGFAVAASDGLARFVIPNNTIIPAGGHYLGTNSAAYSLSGHATGDATWTTDIPDNAGIALFRTSIGANFTLANRLDAVGSTSDPNTLYKRGTGYSALTPFSIDCSFTRDERGGFVRDTLNNEKDFLFVDTNGTSAGAGQRLGAPGPQNLASPIRKSTGPAITRRLVDSNAAFNAPPNRVRDFTSVPASNSTFGTLGLARRFTNNSGAPITRLRFRITDLSTFPTPSQVTDLRPRSAPSLVVDRVVGGQVLLQSTTLEQPPTQPNGGGFNSTLSVG
;
A
#
# COMPACT_ATOMS: atom_id res chain seq x y z
N MET A 1 -9.22 17.67 53.84
CA MET A 1 -10.66 17.43 53.61
C MET A 1 -11.33 18.78 53.44
N ILE A 2 -11.38 19.30 52.21
CA ILE A 2 -12.30 20.35 51.75
C ILE A 2 -12.61 19.96 50.30
N ALA A 3 -13.77 19.37 50.09
CA ALA A 3 -14.32 19.07 48.78
C ALA A 3 -15.23 20.24 48.38
N SER A 4 -15.08 20.73 47.15
CA SER A 4 -16.10 21.54 46.49
C SER A 4 -16.53 20.82 45.20
N PRO A 5 -17.84 20.60 44.99
CA PRO A 5 -18.35 19.90 43.83
C PRO A 5 -18.48 20.87 42.65
N PHE A 6 -17.81 20.59 41.55
CA PHE A 6 -18.10 21.27 40.28
C PHE A 6 -19.16 20.43 39.54
N ILE A 7 -20.37 20.98 39.48
CA ILE A 7 -21.53 20.42 38.78
C ILE A 7 -21.34 20.68 37.27
N MET A 8 -21.21 19.63 36.46
CA MET A 8 -21.49 19.73 35.02
C MET A 8 -22.96 19.45 34.77
N LYS A 9 -23.64 20.43 34.16
CA LYS A 9 -25.00 20.29 33.63
C LYS A 9 -24.99 19.22 32.53
N SER A 10 -25.75 18.15 32.74
CA SER A 10 -26.15 17.23 31.69
C SER A 10 -27.32 17.84 30.92
N SER A 11 -27.13 18.13 29.63
CA SER A 11 -28.22 18.29 28.66
C SER A 11 -27.66 18.20 27.25
N THR A 12 -27.75 17.02 26.64
CA THR A 12 -28.50 16.72 25.41
C THR A 12 -27.95 15.42 24.84
N THR A 13 -28.81 14.41 24.77
CA THR A 13 -28.57 13.18 24.05
C THR A 13 -28.50 13.53 22.56
N LEU A 14 -27.29 13.75 22.05
CA LEU A 14 -27.05 13.77 20.61
C LEU A 14 -27.16 12.33 20.12
N LEU A 15 -28.32 11.95 19.58
CA LEU A 15 -28.41 10.79 18.71
C LEU A 15 -27.53 11.11 17.48
N LEU A 16 -26.28 10.68 17.52
CA LEU A 16 -25.51 10.44 16.31
C LEU A 16 -26.21 9.28 15.59
N LEU A 17 -27.14 9.61 14.68
CA LEU A 17 -27.34 8.76 13.51
C LEU A 17 -26.02 8.84 12.73
N SER A 18 -25.04 8.02 13.11
CA SER A 18 -24.04 7.57 12.16
C SER A 18 -24.81 6.73 11.15
N SER A 19 -25.32 7.35 10.09
CA SER A 19 -25.55 6.63 8.85
C SER A 19 -24.18 6.08 8.45
N LEU A 20 -23.88 4.85 8.88
CA LEU A 20 -22.92 4.01 8.20
C LEU A 20 -23.50 3.81 6.80
N PHE A 21 -23.22 4.74 5.90
CA PHE A 21 -23.12 4.40 4.50
C PHE A 21 -21.88 3.54 4.41
N THR A 22 -22.07 2.23 4.55
CA THR A 22 -21.12 1.28 4.00
C THR A 22 -21.20 1.49 2.49
N VAL A 23 -20.34 2.36 1.95
CA VAL A 23 -19.94 2.22 0.56
C VAL A 23 -19.31 0.83 0.52
N GLY A 24 -19.96 -0.11 -0.16
CA GLY A 24 -19.40 -1.44 -0.33
C GLY A 24 -18.10 -1.28 -1.10
N HIS A 25 -16.97 -1.27 -0.39
CA HIS A 25 -15.66 -1.35 -1.03
C HIS A 25 -15.64 -2.67 -1.82
N ALA A 26 -15.25 -2.60 -3.08
CA ALA A 26 -14.98 -3.81 -3.85
C ALA A 26 -13.82 -4.53 -3.15
N THR A 27 -14.09 -5.58 -2.39
CA THR A 27 -13.04 -6.29 -1.64
C THR A 27 -12.24 -7.17 -2.60
N ALA A 28 -10.95 -7.35 -2.32
CA ALA A 28 -10.16 -8.40 -2.94
C ALA A 28 -10.90 -9.75 -2.85
N ALA A 29 -10.87 -10.53 -3.91
CA ALA A 29 -11.52 -11.84 -3.97
C ALA A 29 -10.61 -12.86 -4.64
N THR A 30 -10.78 -14.12 -4.24
CA THR A 30 -10.14 -15.26 -4.88
C THR A 30 -11.21 -16.17 -5.49
N GLY A 31 -10.89 -16.75 -6.63
CA GLY A 31 -11.78 -17.70 -7.30
C GLY A 31 -10.98 -18.75 -8.04
N SER A 32 -11.46 -19.99 -8.00
CA SER A 32 -10.93 -21.12 -8.75
C SER A 32 -11.98 -21.57 -9.75
N PHE A 33 -11.62 -21.55 -11.04
CA PHE A 33 -12.52 -21.83 -12.14
C PHE A 33 -11.88 -22.92 -13.00
N THR A 34 -12.62 -24.00 -13.25
CA THR A 34 -12.09 -25.16 -13.98
C THR A 34 -12.94 -25.44 -15.20
N SER A 35 -12.27 -25.58 -16.35
CA SER A 35 -12.84 -26.25 -17.51
C SER A 35 -12.45 -27.73 -17.43
N SER A 36 -13.43 -28.59 -17.16
CA SER A 36 -13.23 -30.04 -17.03
C SER A 36 -13.43 -30.80 -18.35
N ALA A 37 -13.64 -30.09 -19.46
CA ALA A 37 -13.72 -30.69 -20.78
C ALA A 37 -12.31 -31.08 -21.25
N SER A 38 -12.13 -32.35 -21.60
CA SER A 38 -10.88 -32.86 -22.15
C SER A 38 -10.54 -32.15 -23.46
N ILE A 39 -9.28 -31.77 -23.61
CA ILE A 39 -8.68 -31.25 -24.83
C ILE A 39 -7.89 -32.40 -25.45
N SER A 40 -8.33 -32.89 -26.61
CA SER A 40 -7.62 -33.92 -27.38
C SER A 40 -6.60 -33.26 -28.30
N ILE A 41 -5.35 -33.69 -28.23
CA ILE A 41 -4.27 -33.27 -29.13
C ILE A 41 -4.07 -34.41 -30.14
N PRO A 42 -4.53 -34.26 -31.40
CA PRO A 42 -4.61 -35.37 -32.33
C PRO A 42 -3.25 -35.76 -32.88
N THR A 43 -2.97 -37.06 -32.94
CA THR A 43 -1.83 -37.56 -33.71
C THR A 43 -2.09 -37.43 -35.20
N VAL A 44 -1.29 -36.59 -35.86
CA VAL A 44 -1.38 -36.31 -37.30
C VAL A 44 -0.13 -36.80 -38.03
N THR A 45 -0.28 -37.13 -39.32
CA THR A 45 0.82 -37.68 -40.14
C THR A 45 1.21 -36.80 -41.33
N THR A 46 0.43 -35.74 -41.62
CA THR A 46 0.58 -34.98 -42.87
C THR A 46 0.31 -33.49 -42.73
N THR A 47 -0.73 -33.09 -41.99
CA THR A 47 -1.09 -31.69 -41.81
C THR A 47 -1.36 -31.45 -40.33
N ILE A 48 -0.65 -30.47 -39.77
CA ILE A 48 -0.84 -29.98 -38.41
C ILE A 48 -2.27 -29.46 -38.27
N THR A 49 -2.96 -29.92 -37.24
CA THR A 49 -4.31 -29.49 -36.90
C THR A 49 -4.39 -29.07 -35.44
N PRO A 50 -5.20 -28.07 -35.10
CA PRO A 50 -5.39 -27.69 -33.71
C PRO A 50 -5.93 -28.83 -32.84
N ALA A 51 -5.74 -28.71 -31.53
CA ALA A 51 -6.40 -29.58 -30.57
C ALA A 51 -7.93 -29.47 -30.66
N THR A 52 -8.68 -30.34 -29.98
CA THR A 52 -10.15 -30.28 -29.93
C THR A 52 -10.65 -30.39 -28.50
N PRO A 53 -11.43 -29.41 -27.98
CA PRO A 53 -11.91 -28.20 -28.65
C PRO A 53 -10.83 -27.13 -28.85
N TYR A 54 -11.02 -26.24 -29.82
CA TYR A 54 -10.14 -25.10 -30.10
C TYR A 54 -10.95 -23.83 -30.41
N PRO A 55 -11.08 -22.89 -29.45
CA PRO A 55 -10.50 -22.94 -28.11
C PRO A 55 -11.23 -23.90 -27.15
N SER A 56 -10.56 -24.24 -26.06
CA SER A 56 -11.23 -24.66 -24.82
C SER A 56 -11.60 -23.42 -24.00
N SER A 57 -12.90 -23.19 -23.82
CA SER A 57 -13.41 -21.98 -23.15
C SER A 57 -13.74 -22.21 -21.68
N LEU A 58 -13.56 -21.17 -20.87
CA LEU A 58 -13.89 -21.13 -19.44
C LEU A 58 -14.56 -19.79 -19.11
N ASN A 59 -15.78 -19.83 -18.57
CA ASN A 59 -16.47 -18.60 -18.12
C ASN A 59 -16.14 -18.29 -16.67
N VAL A 60 -15.55 -17.12 -16.43
CA VAL A 60 -15.27 -16.58 -15.10
C VAL A 60 -16.31 -15.50 -14.79
N SER A 61 -16.85 -15.52 -13.57
CA SER A 61 -17.81 -14.50 -13.13
C SER A 61 -17.78 -14.32 -11.61
N GLY A 62 -18.25 -13.18 -11.13
CA GLY A 62 -18.41 -12.90 -9.70
C GLY A 62 -17.16 -12.40 -8.98
N LEU A 63 -16.08 -12.09 -9.71
CA LEU A 63 -14.87 -11.50 -9.13
C LEU A 63 -14.88 -9.97 -9.29
N PRO A 64 -14.83 -9.18 -8.20
CA PRO A 64 -14.70 -7.73 -8.27
C PRO A 64 -13.29 -7.30 -8.72
N GLY A 65 -13.15 -6.04 -9.13
CA GLY A 65 -11.84 -5.44 -9.40
C GLY A 65 -11.10 -6.03 -10.60
N GLY A 66 -9.78 -5.84 -10.60
CA GLY A 66 -8.87 -6.37 -11.61
C GLY A 66 -7.98 -7.49 -11.06
N ILE A 67 -7.45 -8.33 -11.94
CA ILE A 67 -6.55 -9.44 -11.57
C ILE A 67 -5.30 -8.88 -10.88
N SER A 68 -4.96 -9.40 -9.70
CA SER A 68 -3.72 -9.09 -8.98
C SER A 68 -2.69 -10.20 -9.13
N ARG A 69 -3.15 -11.44 -9.28
CA ARG A 69 -2.34 -12.62 -9.48
C ARG A 69 -3.18 -13.72 -10.11
N MET A 70 -2.53 -14.55 -10.90
CA MET A 70 -3.16 -15.71 -11.52
C MET A 70 -2.20 -16.90 -11.52
N THR A 71 -2.75 -18.10 -11.37
CA THR A 71 -2.08 -19.34 -11.75
C THR A 71 -2.95 -20.14 -12.71
N VAL A 72 -2.30 -20.86 -13.62
CA VAL A 72 -2.96 -21.77 -14.56
C VAL A 72 -2.53 -23.19 -14.22
N THR A 73 -3.46 -24.10 -13.95
CA THR A 73 -3.13 -25.52 -13.78
C THR A 73 -3.63 -26.30 -14.99
N LEU A 74 -2.72 -26.99 -15.68
CA LEU A 74 -3.04 -28.01 -16.67
C LEU A 74 -3.22 -29.34 -15.94
N ASN A 75 -4.43 -29.90 -15.99
CA ASN A 75 -4.80 -31.12 -15.30
C ASN A 75 -4.67 -32.31 -16.25
N GLY A 76 -3.89 -33.32 -15.87
CA GLY A 76 -3.74 -34.55 -16.65
C GLY A 76 -3.14 -34.30 -18.04
N PHE A 77 -2.12 -33.46 -18.13
CA PHE A 77 -1.36 -33.22 -19.36
C PHE A 77 -0.59 -34.48 -19.75
N SER A 78 -0.82 -34.96 -20.96
CA SER A 78 -0.11 -36.08 -21.56
C SER A 78 0.25 -35.75 -23.01
N HIS A 79 1.47 -36.11 -23.43
CA HIS A 79 1.93 -36.02 -24.82
C HIS A 79 3.12 -36.95 -25.01
N THR A 80 3.25 -37.59 -26.17
CA THR A 80 4.43 -38.43 -26.48
C THR A 80 5.65 -37.61 -26.89
N TRP A 81 5.45 -36.34 -27.26
CA TRP A 81 6.54 -35.39 -27.50
C TRP A 81 6.18 -33.98 -27.00
N PRO A 82 6.27 -33.71 -25.69
CA PRO A 82 5.71 -32.48 -25.12
C PRO A 82 6.25 -31.17 -25.70
N SER A 83 7.47 -31.18 -26.25
CA SER A 83 8.06 -29.98 -26.88
C SER A 83 7.25 -29.48 -28.08
N ASP A 84 6.47 -30.32 -28.74
CA ASP A 84 5.69 -29.91 -29.91
C ASP A 84 4.42 -29.12 -29.50
N VAL A 85 4.09 -29.08 -28.20
CA VAL A 85 2.84 -28.49 -27.72
C VAL A 85 3.01 -27.02 -27.36
N ASP A 86 2.21 -26.18 -28.02
CA ASP A 86 2.08 -24.75 -27.74
C ASP A 86 0.71 -24.40 -27.15
N ILE A 87 0.71 -23.59 -26.09
CA ILE A 87 -0.49 -23.19 -25.37
C ILE A 87 -0.54 -21.67 -25.19
N MET A 88 -1.57 -21.06 -25.75
CA MET A 88 -1.88 -19.64 -25.57
C MET A 88 -3.15 -19.46 -24.74
N LEU A 89 -3.06 -18.64 -23.69
CA LEU A 89 -4.19 -18.18 -22.90
C LEU A 89 -4.64 -16.81 -23.39
N VAL A 90 -5.95 -16.65 -23.59
CA VAL A 90 -6.57 -15.39 -24.04
C VAL A 90 -7.66 -14.97 -23.06
N ALA A 91 -7.56 -13.74 -22.58
CA ALA A 91 -8.47 -13.11 -21.65
C ALA A 91 -9.73 -12.55 -22.33
N PRO A 92 -10.80 -12.22 -21.57
CA PRO A 92 -12.04 -11.67 -22.11
C PRO A 92 -11.88 -10.35 -22.90
N ASP A 93 -10.85 -9.56 -22.60
CA ASP A 93 -10.56 -8.29 -23.29
C ASP A 93 -9.65 -8.47 -24.53
N GLY A 94 -9.26 -9.71 -24.85
CA GLY A 94 -8.39 -10.05 -25.97
C GLY A 94 -6.89 -10.04 -25.64
N THR A 95 -6.49 -9.64 -24.42
CA THR A 95 -5.12 -9.80 -23.96
C THR A 95 -4.73 -11.28 -24.02
N SER A 96 -3.53 -11.60 -24.50
CA SER A 96 -3.06 -12.98 -24.61
C SER A 96 -1.63 -13.15 -24.11
N ALA A 97 -1.27 -14.40 -23.78
CA ALA A 97 0.10 -14.83 -23.46
C ALA A 97 0.31 -16.29 -23.87
N ILE A 98 1.52 -16.60 -24.37
CA ILE A 98 1.97 -17.96 -24.68
C ILE A 98 2.62 -18.53 -23.43
N ILE A 99 1.92 -19.42 -22.74
CA ILE A 99 2.24 -19.82 -21.36
C ILE A 99 3.03 -21.14 -21.26
N PHE A 100 3.05 -21.90 -22.35
CA PHE A 100 3.74 -23.18 -22.49
C PHE A 100 4.06 -23.37 -23.97
N SER A 101 5.33 -23.52 -24.34
CA SER A 101 5.78 -23.77 -25.70
C SER A 101 7.20 -24.31 -25.67
N ASP A 102 7.52 -25.29 -26.54
CA ASP A 102 8.87 -25.82 -26.73
C ASP A 102 9.54 -26.37 -25.45
N VAL A 103 8.75 -27.05 -24.61
CA VAL A 103 9.20 -27.58 -23.31
C VAL A 103 8.88 -29.06 -23.12
N GLY A 104 9.73 -29.75 -22.35
CA GLY A 104 9.57 -31.16 -21.99
C GLY A 104 10.38 -32.16 -22.81
N SER A 105 11.05 -31.69 -23.88
CA SER A 105 11.86 -32.52 -24.78
C SER A 105 11.03 -33.59 -25.51
N ASP A 106 11.73 -34.54 -26.09
CA ASP A 106 11.29 -35.80 -26.71
C ASP A 106 10.88 -36.91 -25.72
N ILE A 107 10.41 -36.54 -24.52
CA ILE A 107 10.13 -37.52 -23.44
C ILE A 107 8.65 -37.48 -23.07
N ASP A 108 7.97 -38.62 -23.18
CA ASP A 108 6.56 -38.81 -22.86
C ASP A 108 6.15 -38.15 -21.53
N ALA A 109 5.23 -37.20 -21.60
CA ALA A 109 4.46 -36.73 -20.45
C ALA A 109 3.25 -37.64 -20.24
N ASN A 110 3.06 -38.12 -19.00
CA ASN A 110 2.01 -39.07 -18.66
C ASN A 110 1.16 -38.56 -17.49
N SER A 111 0.00 -37.98 -17.82
CA SER A 111 -1.01 -37.50 -16.88
C SER A 111 -0.46 -36.56 -15.80
N LEU A 112 0.36 -35.60 -16.23
CA LEU A 112 1.00 -34.62 -15.35
C LEU A 112 0.01 -33.54 -14.90
N THR A 113 0.22 -33.03 -13.69
CA THR A 113 -0.44 -31.81 -13.20
C THR A 113 0.60 -30.71 -13.13
N LEU A 114 0.50 -29.76 -14.06
CA LEU A 114 1.45 -28.66 -14.21
C LEU A 114 0.78 -27.37 -13.77
N THR A 115 1.30 -26.71 -12.74
CA THR A 115 0.81 -25.40 -12.29
C THR A 115 1.78 -24.32 -12.75
N LEU A 116 1.29 -23.42 -13.58
CA LEU A 116 2.02 -22.26 -14.07
C LEU A 116 1.77 -21.07 -13.15
N ASP A 117 2.84 -20.54 -12.59
CA ASP A 117 2.86 -19.48 -11.58
C ASP A 117 4.12 -18.62 -11.76
N ASP A 118 3.92 -17.33 -12.04
CA ASP A 118 4.99 -16.34 -12.19
C ASP A 118 5.93 -16.25 -10.97
N SER A 119 5.52 -16.71 -9.80
CA SER A 119 6.34 -16.73 -8.58
C SER A 119 7.17 -18.00 -8.40
N SER A 120 6.92 -19.05 -9.20
CA SER A 120 7.67 -20.31 -9.08
C SER A 120 9.16 -20.08 -9.31
N PRO A 121 10.07 -20.69 -8.52
CA PRO A 121 11.50 -20.59 -8.78
C PRO A 121 11.95 -21.46 -9.97
N ALA A 122 11.14 -22.42 -10.42
CA ALA A 122 11.47 -23.34 -11.51
C ALA A 122 10.86 -22.88 -12.84
N LEU A 123 11.61 -23.00 -13.93
CA LEU A 123 11.08 -22.90 -15.30
C LEU A 123 10.61 -24.27 -15.76
N LEU A 124 9.64 -24.32 -16.68
CA LEU A 124 9.40 -25.54 -17.45
C LEU A 124 10.71 -25.92 -18.18
N PRO A 125 11.21 -27.15 -18.03
CA PRO A 125 12.47 -27.56 -18.64
C PRO A 125 12.33 -27.71 -20.16
N SER A 126 13.30 -27.20 -20.91
CA SER A 126 13.33 -27.32 -22.38
C SER A 126 14.08 -28.55 -22.89
N SER A 127 14.88 -29.21 -22.05
CA SER A 127 15.78 -30.30 -22.45
C SER A 127 15.75 -31.50 -21.49
N SER A 128 14.66 -31.64 -20.74
CA SER A 128 14.45 -32.79 -19.84
C SER A 128 12.96 -33.02 -19.63
N ALA A 129 12.62 -34.22 -19.17
CA ALA A 129 11.24 -34.64 -18.92
C ALA A 129 10.47 -33.66 -18.02
N LEU A 130 9.20 -33.45 -18.36
CA LEU A 130 8.25 -32.77 -17.48
C LEU A 130 7.91 -33.67 -16.30
N THR A 131 7.74 -33.06 -15.12
CA THR A 131 7.18 -33.71 -13.95
C THR A 131 6.05 -32.85 -13.39
N SER A 132 5.12 -33.46 -12.65
CA SER A 132 4.07 -32.70 -11.97
C SER A 132 4.68 -31.74 -10.95
N GLY A 133 4.23 -30.49 -10.96
CA GLY A 133 4.82 -29.46 -10.11
C GLY A 133 4.38 -28.06 -10.49
N SER A 134 5.02 -27.07 -9.86
CA SER A 134 4.81 -25.66 -10.14
C SER A 134 5.99 -25.06 -10.89
N TYR A 135 5.72 -24.36 -11.98
CA TYR A 135 6.72 -23.77 -12.88
C TYR A 135 6.31 -22.36 -13.26
N ARG A 136 7.25 -21.52 -13.72
CA ARG A 136 6.89 -20.29 -14.42
C ARG A 136 6.37 -20.65 -15.82
N PRO A 137 5.46 -19.86 -16.39
CA PRO A 137 5.19 -19.90 -17.82
C PRO A 137 6.49 -19.77 -18.61
N THR A 138 6.65 -20.59 -19.65
CA THR A 138 7.84 -20.63 -20.49
C THR A 138 7.41 -20.70 -21.94
N ASN A 139 8.05 -19.87 -22.77
CA ASN A 139 8.07 -19.99 -24.23
C ASN A 139 9.55 -20.03 -24.64
N VAL A 140 9.97 -21.09 -25.32
CA VAL A 140 11.34 -21.23 -25.83
C VAL A 140 11.30 -20.98 -27.33
N GLY A 141 12.27 -20.21 -27.85
CA GLY A 141 12.31 -19.94 -29.29
C GLY A 141 11.37 -18.83 -29.75
N SER A 142 10.93 -18.93 -31.01
CA SER A 142 10.04 -17.97 -31.67
C SER A 142 9.43 -18.61 -32.90
N GLY A 143 8.21 -18.23 -33.26
CA GLY A 143 7.58 -18.66 -34.51
C GLY A 143 6.29 -19.44 -34.32
N ASP A 144 5.83 -19.58 -33.07
CA ASP A 144 4.61 -20.30 -32.69
C ASP A 144 3.43 -19.79 -33.52
N VAL A 145 2.77 -20.70 -34.25
CA VAL A 145 1.65 -20.36 -35.14
C VAL A 145 0.36 -20.90 -34.55
N PHE A 146 -0.55 -20.00 -34.19
CA PHE A 146 -1.88 -20.35 -33.75
C PHE A 146 -2.89 -20.11 -34.89
N SER A 147 -3.65 -21.15 -35.23
CA SER A 147 -4.66 -21.09 -36.29
C SER A 147 -5.84 -20.19 -35.86
N SER A 148 -6.54 -19.58 -36.82
CA SER A 148 -7.84 -18.93 -36.54
C SER A 148 -8.79 -19.93 -35.86
N PRO A 149 -9.54 -19.56 -34.80
CA PRO A 149 -9.87 -18.19 -34.39
C PRO A 149 -8.95 -17.59 -33.32
N ALA A 150 -7.78 -18.18 -33.04
CA ALA A 150 -6.82 -17.62 -32.11
C ALA A 150 -6.33 -16.24 -32.59
N PRO A 151 -6.08 -15.27 -31.69
CA PRO A 151 -5.43 -14.02 -32.05
C PRO A 151 -3.99 -14.28 -32.52
N SER A 152 -3.42 -13.32 -33.26
CA SER A 152 -2.00 -13.38 -33.60
C SER A 152 -1.15 -13.42 -32.31
N PRO A 153 -0.17 -14.33 -32.21
CA PRO A 153 0.67 -14.44 -31.03
C PRO A 153 1.43 -13.15 -30.74
N ASN A 154 1.61 -12.84 -29.45
CA ASN A 154 2.37 -11.69 -28.98
C ASN A 154 3.60 -12.18 -28.18
N SER A 155 4.42 -11.26 -27.68
CA SER A 155 5.61 -11.60 -26.89
C SER A 155 5.34 -11.85 -25.40
N ASN A 156 4.08 -11.87 -24.97
CA ASN A 156 3.75 -12.06 -23.56
C ASN A 156 3.86 -13.55 -23.20
N VAL A 157 4.56 -13.83 -22.11
CA VAL A 157 4.72 -15.20 -21.58
C VAL A 157 4.18 -15.30 -20.16
N LEU A 158 4.48 -14.29 -19.33
CA LEU A 158 4.11 -14.25 -17.92
C LEU A 158 2.60 -14.01 -17.72
N LEU A 159 2.01 -14.63 -16.69
CA LEU A 159 0.60 -14.46 -16.34
C LEU A 159 0.30 -13.06 -15.78
N SER A 160 1.31 -12.37 -15.25
CA SER A 160 1.22 -10.96 -14.86
C SER A 160 0.89 -10.01 -16.02
N SER A 161 0.97 -10.47 -17.28
CA SER A 161 0.45 -9.73 -18.43
C SER A 161 -1.07 -9.52 -18.35
N PHE A 162 -1.78 -10.33 -17.58
CA PHE A 162 -3.21 -10.18 -17.32
C PHE A 162 -3.53 -9.33 -16.08
N ASN A 163 -2.53 -8.87 -15.33
CA ASN A 163 -2.79 -8.07 -14.14
C ASN A 163 -3.54 -6.77 -14.51
N GLY A 164 -4.59 -6.48 -13.76
CA GLY A 164 -5.40 -5.28 -13.93
C GLY A 164 -6.66 -5.39 -14.76
N ILE A 165 -6.72 -6.38 -15.64
CA ILE A 165 -7.90 -6.57 -16.49
C ILE A 165 -9.02 -7.16 -15.65
N SER A 166 -10.28 -6.94 -16.06
CA SER A 166 -11.39 -7.59 -15.39
C SER A 166 -11.31 -9.10 -15.63
N PRO A 167 -11.35 -9.95 -14.59
CA PRO A 167 -11.32 -11.39 -14.76
C PRO A 167 -12.63 -11.94 -15.34
N ASN A 168 -13.73 -11.20 -15.25
CA ASN A 168 -15.04 -11.71 -15.61
C ASN A 168 -15.24 -11.74 -17.13
N GLY A 169 -15.73 -12.87 -17.62
CA GLY A 169 -15.97 -13.12 -19.03
C GLY A 169 -15.39 -14.46 -19.46
N THR A 170 -15.31 -14.67 -20.76
CA THR A 170 -14.82 -15.91 -21.35
C THR A 170 -13.30 -15.87 -21.52
N TRP A 171 -12.62 -16.78 -20.85
CA TRP A 171 -11.21 -17.11 -21.07
C TRP A 171 -11.11 -18.26 -22.08
N ASN A 172 -10.12 -18.20 -22.95
CA ASN A 172 -9.91 -19.21 -23.99
C ASN A 172 -8.49 -19.77 -23.90
N LEU A 173 -8.38 -21.09 -23.86
CA LEU A 173 -7.12 -21.81 -24.00
C LEU A 173 -7.03 -22.38 -25.42
N PHE A 174 -6.04 -21.93 -26.17
CA PHE A 174 -5.72 -22.44 -27.50
C PHE A 174 -4.52 -23.37 -27.39
N VAL A 175 -4.64 -24.58 -27.94
CA VAL A 175 -3.60 -25.61 -27.89
C VAL A 175 -3.30 -26.07 -29.31
N MET A 176 -2.03 -25.97 -29.71
CA MET A 176 -1.50 -26.48 -30.98
C MET A 176 -0.44 -27.53 -30.68
N ASP A 177 -0.37 -28.53 -31.53
CA ASP A 177 0.80 -29.40 -31.69
C ASP A 177 1.42 -28.99 -33.03
N ASP A 178 2.64 -28.50 -33.02
CA ASP A 178 3.28 -27.87 -34.17
C ASP A 178 4.07 -28.86 -35.04
N SER A 179 3.99 -30.16 -34.72
CA SER A 179 4.71 -31.23 -35.40
C SER A 179 3.79 -32.42 -35.74
N VAL A 180 4.35 -33.44 -36.38
CA VAL A 180 3.60 -34.64 -36.83
C VAL A 180 4.18 -35.89 -36.19
N GLY A 181 3.32 -36.88 -35.94
CA GLY A 181 3.73 -38.21 -35.43
C GLY A 181 3.36 -38.47 -33.98
N ASP A 182 3.16 -37.41 -33.20
CA ASP A 182 2.89 -37.47 -31.77
C ASP A 182 1.51 -36.90 -31.42
N GLY A 183 1.03 -37.18 -30.23
CA GLY A 183 -0.26 -36.68 -29.79
C GLY A 183 -0.48 -36.88 -28.30
N GLY A 184 -1.63 -36.41 -27.82
CA GLY A 184 -1.88 -36.41 -26.39
C GLY A 184 -3.22 -35.82 -25.98
N SER A 185 -3.27 -35.35 -24.75
CA SER A 185 -4.49 -34.78 -24.18
C SER A 185 -4.21 -33.93 -22.95
N ILE A 186 -5.13 -33.03 -22.66
CA ILE A 186 -5.22 -32.33 -21.38
C ILE A 186 -6.60 -32.65 -20.81
N ALA A 187 -6.68 -33.25 -19.63
CA ALA A 187 -7.96 -33.64 -19.02
C ALA A 187 -8.84 -32.43 -18.65
N GLY A 188 -8.21 -31.29 -18.40
CA GLY A 188 -8.88 -30.00 -18.18
C GLY A 188 -7.88 -28.95 -17.72
N TRP A 189 -8.34 -27.74 -17.45
CA TRP A 189 -7.48 -26.67 -16.96
C TRP A 189 -8.20 -25.78 -15.97
N THR A 190 -7.44 -25.20 -15.05
CA THR A 190 -7.95 -24.40 -13.94
C THR A 190 -7.28 -23.04 -13.92
N LEU A 191 -8.06 -21.98 -13.79
CA LEU A 191 -7.59 -20.65 -13.41
C LEU A 191 -7.83 -20.45 -11.93
N ASN A 192 -6.77 -20.19 -11.18
CA ASN A 192 -6.88 -19.59 -9.85
C ASN A 192 -6.58 -18.11 -9.99
N ILE A 193 -7.57 -17.28 -9.69
CA ILE A 193 -7.49 -15.84 -9.87
C ILE A 193 -7.61 -15.19 -8.50
N GLU A 194 -6.67 -14.31 -8.21
CA GLU A 194 -6.76 -13.34 -7.13
C GLU A 194 -7.03 -11.97 -7.76
N THR A 195 -7.93 -11.23 -7.16
CA THR A 195 -8.26 -9.86 -7.55
C THR A 195 -7.95 -8.91 -6.42
N ALA A 196 -7.63 -7.68 -6.79
CA ALA A 196 -7.50 -6.60 -5.84
C ALA A 196 -8.68 -5.63 -5.92
N ALA A 197 -8.97 -5.00 -4.79
CA ALA A 197 -9.92 -3.91 -4.69
C ALA A 197 -9.53 -2.77 -5.64
N THR A 198 -10.49 -2.30 -6.46
CA THR A 198 -10.35 -0.99 -7.11
C THR A 198 -10.51 0.11 -6.07
N ALA A 199 -9.50 0.97 -5.94
CA ALA A 199 -9.53 2.09 -5.01
C ALA A 199 -10.74 3.01 -5.28
N SER A 200 -11.49 3.29 -4.24
CA SER A 200 -12.60 4.25 -4.19
C SER A 200 -12.15 5.57 -3.57
N GLU A 201 -12.97 6.62 -3.71
CA GLU A 201 -12.70 7.88 -3.02
C GLU A 201 -12.60 7.64 -1.50
N GLY A 202 -11.48 8.06 -0.90
CA GLY A 202 -11.20 7.84 0.53
C GLY A 202 -10.41 6.57 0.87
N ASP A 203 -10.23 5.62 -0.05
CA ASP A 203 -9.40 4.41 0.19
C ASP A 203 -7.91 4.75 0.26
N LEU A 204 -7.47 5.60 -0.66
CA LEU A 204 -6.16 6.22 -0.70
C LEU A 204 -6.31 7.71 -0.42
N VAL A 205 -5.59 8.21 0.58
CA VAL A 205 -5.64 9.62 0.98
C VAL A 205 -4.25 10.23 0.99
N ILE A 206 -4.17 11.53 0.70
CA ILE A 206 -2.96 12.33 0.92
C ILE A 206 -2.84 12.51 2.44
N SER A 207 -1.93 11.78 3.08
CA SER A 207 -1.77 11.75 4.54
C SER A 207 -0.85 12.84 5.05
N GLU A 208 0.19 13.18 4.30
CA GLU A 208 1.16 14.20 4.67
C GLU A 208 1.74 14.84 3.41
N PHE A 209 2.01 16.15 3.44
CA PHE A 209 2.70 16.82 2.34
C PHE A 209 3.47 18.05 2.80
N ARG A 210 4.43 18.44 1.97
CA ARG A 210 5.20 19.68 2.08
C ARG A 210 5.48 20.20 0.68
N VAL A 211 5.19 21.48 0.45
CA VAL A 211 5.48 22.19 -0.81
C VAL A 211 6.68 23.13 -0.71
N ARG A 212 7.27 23.26 0.49
CA ARG A 212 8.48 24.03 0.74
C ARG A 212 9.10 23.59 2.04
N GLY A 213 10.39 23.29 2.01
CA GLY A 213 11.18 22.93 3.19
C GLY A 213 12.39 23.84 3.37
N THR A 214 13.34 23.38 4.18
CA THR A 214 14.58 24.12 4.50
C THR A 214 15.46 24.33 3.27
N ASN A 215 15.40 23.42 2.28
CA ASN A 215 16.15 23.57 1.03
C ASN A 215 15.40 24.40 -0.05
N GLY A 216 14.31 25.08 0.30
CA GLY A 216 13.60 25.99 -0.61
C GLY A 216 12.37 25.38 -1.28
N GLN A 217 11.98 25.95 -2.43
CA GLN A 217 10.71 25.66 -3.11
C GLN A 217 10.59 24.22 -3.61
N HIS A 218 11.71 23.60 -4.03
CA HIS A 218 11.71 22.21 -4.47
C HIS A 218 11.95 21.20 -3.34
N ASP A 219 11.92 21.64 -2.08
CA ASP A 219 12.05 20.72 -0.94
C ASP A 219 10.68 20.15 -0.55
N GLU A 220 10.19 19.25 -1.41
CA GLU A 220 8.79 18.86 -1.45
C GLU A 220 8.61 17.35 -1.31
N PHE A 221 7.47 16.96 -0.73
CA PHE A 221 6.99 15.58 -0.77
C PHE A 221 5.47 15.53 -0.67
N VAL A 222 4.89 14.43 -1.17
CA VAL A 222 3.48 14.08 -0.99
C VAL A 222 3.42 12.60 -0.62
N GLU A 223 2.84 12.31 0.54
CA GLU A 223 2.60 10.98 1.05
C GLU A 223 1.15 10.57 0.80
N ILE A 224 0.98 9.38 0.22
CA ILE A 224 -0.32 8.72 0.06
C ILE A 224 -0.39 7.56 1.06
N GLN A 225 -1.50 7.43 1.78
CA GLN A 225 -1.75 6.33 2.70
C GLN A 225 -2.95 5.51 2.22
N ASN A 226 -2.81 4.18 2.27
CA ASN A 226 -3.95 3.27 2.22
C ASN A 226 -4.58 3.18 3.61
N VAL A 227 -5.77 3.72 3.77
CA VAL A 227 -6.50 3.74 5.06
C VAL A 227 -7.43 2.54 5.23
N THR A 228 -7.45 1.62 4.26
CA THR A 228 -8.28 0.42 4.30
C THR A 228 -7.57 -0.74 5.02
N ASP A 229 -8.35 -1.78 5.34
CA ASP A 229 -7.87 -3.01 5.99
C ASP A 229 -7.33 -4.04 4.97
N THR A 230 -7.29 -3.68 3.69
CA THR A 230 -6.89 -4.57 2.59
C THR A 230 -5.83 -3.90 1.72
N ASP A 231 -4.97 -4.71 1.11
CA ASP A 231 -4.00 -4.21 0.13
C ASP A 231 -4.74 -3.61 -1.07
N ILE A 232 -4.26 -2.46 -1.54
CA ILE A 232 -4.76 -1.81 -2.75
C ILE A 232 -3.75 -2.05 -3.86
N LEU A 233 -4.19 -2.69 -4.94
CA LEU A 233 -3.44 -2.74 -6.19
C LEU A 233 -3.80 -1.51 -7.02
N VAL A 234 -2.79 -0.74 -7.40
CA VAL A 234 -2.99 0.38 -8.30
C VAL A 234 -3.31 -0.16 -9.69
N MET A 235 -4.56 0.08 -10.10
CA MET A 235 -5.07 -0.28 -11.42
C MET A 235 -5.87 0.89 -11.99
N ALA A 236 -5.24 1.67 -12.85
CA ALA A 236 -5.87 2.79 -13.51
C ALA A 236 -6.89 2.31 -14.56
N SER A 237 -8.05 2.98 -14.62
CA SER A 237 -9.04 2.73 -15.69
C SER A 237 -8.53 3.14 -17.07
N SER A 238 -7.52 4.01 -17.12
CA SER A 238 -6.77 4.40 -18.30
C SER A 238 -5.41 5.00 -17.91
N GLY A 239 -4.41 4.85 -18.77
CA GLY A 239 -3.05 5.30 -18.51
C GLY A 239 -2.21 4.28 -17.73
N THR A 240 -1.09 4.75 -17.21
CA THR A 240 -0.02 3.93 -16.63
C THR A 240 -0.09 3.77 -15.12
N GLY A 241 -1.06 4.39 -14.44
CA GLY A 241 -1.15 4.38 -12.98
C GLY A 241 -2.04 5.46 -12.40
N PHE A 242 -2.01 5.62 -11.08
CA PHE A 242 -2.68 6.72 -10.38
C PHE A 242 -1.74 7.91 -10.33
N ALA A 243 -2.19 9.11 -10.71
CA ALA A 243 -1.35 10.30 -10.69
C ALA A 243 -1.63 11.19 -9.48
N VAL A 244 -0.56 11.70 -8.88
CA VAL A 244 -0.63 12.88 -8.02
C VAL A 244 -0.29 14.10 -8.88
N ALA A 245 -1.18 15.07 -8.91
CA ALA A 245 -1.06 16.28 -9.72
C ALA A 245 -1.27 17.54 -8.88
N ALA A 246 -0.64 18.64 -9.28
CA ALA A 246 -0.91 19.95 -8.70
C ALA A 246 -2.02 20.68 -9.47
N SER A 247 -2.52 21.78 -8.90
CA SER A 247 -3.67 22.52 -9.45
C SER A 247 -3.42 23.25 -10.77
N ASP A 248 -2.17 23.23 -11.26
CA ASP A 248 -1.80 23.60 -12.64
C ASP A 248 -2.21 22.55 -13.69
N GLY A 249 -2.76 21.41 -13.27
CA GLY A 249 -3.22 20.34 -14.15
C GLY A 249 -2.15 19.33 -14.55
N LEU A 250 -0.92 19.48 -14.06
CA LEU A 250 0.20 18.62 -14.43
C LEU A 250 0.49 17.58 -13.35
N ALA A 251 0.68 16.33 -13.76
CA ALA A 251 1.13 15.25 -12.89
C ALA A 251 2.53 15.58 -12.35
N ARG A 252 2.73 15.38 -11.03
CA ARG A 252 4.04 15.41 -10.40
C ARG A 252 4.65 14.02 -10.47
N PHE A 253 3.92 13.00 -10.04
CA PHE A 253 4.34 11.61 -10.19
C PHE A 253 3.15 10.68 -10.42
N VAL A 254 3.46 9.48 -10.89
CA VAL A 254 2.50 8.39 -11.11
C VAL A 254 2.90 7.24 -10.21
N ILE A 255 1.94 6.73 -9.44
CA ILE A 255 2.03 5.43 -8.79
C ILE A 255 1.74 4.40 -9.89
N PRO A 256 2.71 3.59 -10.34
CA PRO A 256 2.53 2.73 -11.51
C PRO A 256 1.44 1.67 -11.28
N ASN A 257 0.76 1.28 -12.36
CA ASN A 257 -0.06 0.08 -12.37
C ASN A 257 0.75 -1.11 -11.83
N ASN A 258 0.07 -2.04 -11.15
CA ASN A 258 0.66 -3.18 -10.44
C ASN A 258 1.42 -2.84 -9.14
N THR A 259 1.46 -1.57 -8.73
CA THR A 259 1.96 -1.23 -7.38
C THR A 259 0.94 -1.71 -6.34
N ILE A 260 1.40 -2.50 -5.37
CA ILE A 260 0.62 -2.83 -4.18
C ILE A 260 0.94 -1.82 -3.09
N ILE A 261 -0.07 -1.09 -2.61
CA ILE A 261 0.01 -0.29 -1.39
C ILE A 261 -0.64 -1.12 -0.27
N PRO A 262 0.15 -1.70 0.66
CA PRO A 262 -0.39 -2.61 1.67
C PRO A 262 -1.48 -1.96 2.54
N ALA A 263 -2.33 -2.77 3.16
CA ALA A 263 -3.28 -2.29 4.17
C ALA A 263 -2.58 -1.46 5.26
N GLY A 264 -3.00 -0.20 5.43
CA GLY A 264 -2.34 0.74 6.35
C GLY A 264 -0.91 1.14 5.96
N GLY A 265 -0.51 0.85 4.72
CA GLY A 265 0.77 1.20 4.12
C GLY A 265 0.75 2.55 3.41
N HIS A 266 1.91 2.95 2.89
CA HIS A 266 2.14 4.30 2.36
C HIS A 266 2.87 4.25 1.02
N TYR A 267 2.76 5.32 0.23
CA TYR A 267 3.54 5.56 -0.98
C TYR A 267 4.01 7.02 -0.98
N LEU A 268 5.31 7.23 -1.19
CA LEU A 268 5.93 8.55 -1.07
C LEU A 268 6.43 9.05 -2.42
N GLY A 269 5.92 10.20 -2.86
CA GLY A 269 6.58 10.96 -3.92
C GLY A 269 7.44 12.08 -3.34
N THR A 270 8.60 12.35 -3.93
CA THR A 270 9.47 13.47 -3.52
C THR A 270 9.99 14.29 -4.69
N ASN A 271 10.24 15.59 -4.48
CA ASN A 271 10.94 16.39 -5.48
C ASN A 271 12.45 16.16 -5.38
N SER A 272 13.03 15.50 -6.39
CA SER A 272 14.43 15.10 -6.40
C SER A 272 15.40 16.28 -6.52
N ALA A 273 14.93 17.49 -6.83
CA ALA A 273 15.78 18.66 -6.93
C ALA A 273 16.26 19.19 -5.56
N ALA A 274 15.50 19.00 -4.47
CA ALA A 274 15.92 19.51 -3.16
C ALA A 274 15.40 18.75 -1.91
N TYR A 275 14.70 17.61 -2.07
CA TYR A 275 14.12 16.86 -0.94
C TYR A 275 15.11 16.57 0.20
N SER A 276 14.87 17.18 1.35
CA SER A 276 15.77 17.19 2.53
C SER A 276 15.60 16.00 3.48
N LEU A 277 14.56 15.18 3.33
CA LEU A 277 14.19 14.14 4.30
C LEU A 277 14.49 12.70 3.82
N SER A 278 15.37 12.54 2.84
CA SER A 278 15.76 11.22 2.31
C SER A 278 16.35 10.27 3.35
N GLY A 279 16.97 10.81 4.40
CA GLY A 279 17.44 10.03 5.55
C GLY A 279 16.32 9.55 6.48
N HIS A 280 15.12 10.13 6.41
CA HIS A 280 13.94 9.69 7.17
C HIS A 280 13.13 8.66 6.38
N ALA A 281 12.87 8.96 5.11
CA ALA A 281 12.25 8.06 4.13
C ALA A 281 12.66 8.46 2.72
N THR A 282 13.08 7.48 1.92
CA THR A 282 13.34 7.66 0.49
C THR A 282 12.02 7.70 -0.29
N GLY A 283 11.93 8.53 -1.33
CA GLY A 283 10.76 8.53 -2.22
C GLY A 283 10.64 7.21 -3.00
N ASP A 284 9.42 6.69 -3.11
CA ASP A 284 9.06 5.58 -4.01
C ASP A 284 8.93 6.07 -5.46
N ALA A 285 8.56 7.33 -5.65
CA ALA A 285 8.59 8.05 -6.92
C ALA A 285 9.22 9.43 -6.75
N THR A 286 9.66 10.02 -7.87
CA THR A 286 10.24 11.37 -7.87
C THR A 286 9.69 12.25 -8.98
N TRP A 287 9.77 13.56 -8.75
CA TRP A 287 9.52 14.59 -9.76
C TRP A 287 10.52 15.73 -9.61
N THR A 288 10.49 16.70 -10.52
CA THR A 288 11.36 17.90 -10.45
C THR A 288 10.61 19.22 -10.54
N THR A 289 9.41 19.22 -11.11
CA THR A 289 8.58 20.43 -11.26
C THR A 289 7.98 20.87 -9.93
N ASP A 290 8.25 22.10 -9.53
CA ASP A 290 7.72 22.76 -8.33
C ASP A 290 6.19 22.60 -8.18
N ILE A 291 5.71 22.32 -6.97
CA ILE A 291 4.33 22.54 -6.55
C ILE A 291 4.31 23.95 -5.91
N PRO A 292 3.71 24.95 -6.57
CA PRO A 292 3.76 26.31 -6.05
C PRO A 292 3.19 26.41 -4.63
N ASP A 293 3.72 27.35 -3.85
CA ASP A 293 3.19 27.60 -2.51
C ASP A 293 1.67 27.81 -2.55
N ASN A 294 0.96 27.17 -1.62
CA ASN A 294 -0.51 27.20 -1.51
C ASN A 294 -1.30 26.57 -2.67
N ALA A 295 -0.64 25.96 -3.66
CA ALA A 295 -1.31 25.17 -4.68
C ALA A 295 -1.96 23.91 -4.07
N GLY A 296 -3.07 23.50 -4.66
CA GLY A 296 -3.76 22.26 -4.35
C GLY A 296 -3.09 21.07 -5.02
N ILE A 297 -3.29 19.91 -4.40
CA ILE A 297 -2.75 18.62 -4.79
C ILE A 297 -3.93 17.65 -4.83
N ALA A 298 -4.02 16.84 -5.89
CA ALA A 298 -5.05 15.82 -6.02
C ALA A 298 -4.45 14.50 -6.47
N LEU A 299 -5.01 13.40 -5.94
CA LEU A 299 -4.74 12.04 -6.36
C LEU A 299 -5.86 11.60 -7.32
N PHE A 300 -5.49 11.12 -8.50
CA PHE A 300 -6.40 10.63 -9.54
C PHE A 300 -6.17 9.16 -9.85
N ARG A 301 -7.24 8.43 -10.14
CA ARG A 301 -7.22 7.01 -10.56
C ARG A 301 -6.72 6.78 -12.01
N THR A 302 -6.08 7.78 -12.61
CA THR A 302 -5.55 7.76 -13.98
C THR A 302 -4.35 8.68 -14.08
N SER A 303 -3.41 8.37 -14.97
CA SER A 303 -2.28 9.24 -15.29
C SER A 303 -2.50 10.13 -16.52
N ILE A 304 -3.68 10.04 -17.15
CA ILE A 304 -4.03 10.84 -18.31
C ILE A 304 -4.57 12.19 -17.85
N GLY A 305 -3.80 13.27 -18.04
CA GLY A 305 -4.16 14.61 -17.55
C GLY A 305 -5.51 15.14 -18.04
N ALA A 306 -5.91 14.79 -19.27
CA ALA A 306 -7.24 15.14 -19.80
C ALA A 306 -8.41 14.53 -19.00
N ASN A 307 -8.14 13.48 -18.22
CA ASN A 307 -9.11 12.77 -17.40
C ASN A 307 -9.03 13.15 -15.90
N PHE A 308 -8.26 14.18 -15.54
CA PHE A 308 -8.29 14.77 -14.19
C PHE A 308 -9.63 15.46 -13.97
N THR A 309 -10.58 14.71 -13.42
CA THR A 309 -11.98 15.10 -13.19
C THR A 309 -12.42 14.63 -11.82
N LEU A 310 -13.54 15.16 -11.31
CA LEU A 310 -14.09 14.74 -10.02
C LEU A 310 -14.40 13.23 -9.97
N ALA A 311 -14.86 12.65 -11.08
CA ALA A 311 -15.15 11.21 -11.16
C ALA A 311 -13.90 10.34 -10.99
N ASN A 312 -12.73 10.86 -11.38
CA ASN A 312 -11.46 10.16 -11.27
C ASN A 312 -10.65 10.55 -10.03
N ARG A 313 -11.12 11.50 -9.22
CA ARG A 313 -10.39 11.97 -8.03
C ARG A 313 -10.59 11.00 -6.86
N LEU A 314 -9.50 10.55 -6.25
CA LEU A 314 -9.48 9.72 -5.05
C LEU A 314 -9.37 10.56 -3.78
N ASP A 315 -8.57 11.62 -3.83
CA ASP A 315 -8.43 12.58 -2.74
C ASP A 315 -7.89 13.93 -3.26
N ALA A 316 -8.07 14.99 -2.47
CA ALA A 316 -7.44 16.28 -2.72
C ALA A 316 -7.26 17.12 -1.46
N VAL A 317 -6.19 17.92 -1.48
CA VAL A 317 -5.87 18.90 -0.45
C VAL A 317 -5.35 20.18 -1.08
N GLY A 318 -5.89 21.32 -0.65
CA GLY A 318 -5.41 22.62 -1.14
C GLY A 318 -5.77 23.75 -0.19
N SER A 319 -5.12 24.90 -0.40
CA SER A 319 -5.32 26.06 0.46
C SER A 319 -6.63 26.80 0.16
N THR A 320 -6.99 27.69 1.06
CA THR A 320 -8.04 28.70 0.88
C THR A 320 -7.77 29.66 -0.27
N SER A 321 -6.51 29.83 -0.68
CA SER A 321 -6.13 30.70 -1.81
C SER A 321 -6.17 30.01 -3.17
N ASP A 322 -6.24 28.67 -3.22
CA ASP A 322 -6.39 27.96 -4.49
C ASP A 322 -7.85 28.04 -4.98
N PRO A 323 -8.13 28.63 -6.15
CA PRO A 323 -9.50 28.71 -6.68
C PRO A 323 -10.03 27.37 -7.24
N ASN A 324 -9.15 26.42 -7.53
CA ASN A 324 -9.49 25.18 -8.23
C ASN A 324 -10.05 24.12 -7.28
N THR A 325 -11.38 24.00 -7.22
CA THR A 325 -12.08 23.04 -6.36
C THR A 325 -11.84 21.57 -6.73
N LEU A 326 -11.24 21.29 -7.90
CA LEU A 326 -10.80 19.94 -8.23
C LEU A 326 -9.61 19.49 -7.37
N TYR A 327 -8.79 20.44 -6.90
CA TYR A 327 -7.55 20.19 -6.15
C TYR A 327 -7.66 20.56 -4.67
N LYS A 328 -8.88 20.73 -4.16
CA LYS A 328 -9.14 20.87 -2.72
C LYS A 328 -10.49 20.28 -2.33
N ARG A 329 -10.65 19.98 -1.05
CA ARG A 329 -11.93 19.58 -0.45
C ARG A 329 -12.38 20.63 0.57
N GLY A 330 -13.67 20.98 0.52
CA GLY A 330 -14.22 22.08 1.31
C GLY A 330 -13.61 23.43 0.93
N THR A 331 -13.43 24.30 1.92
CA THR A 331 -12.83 25.64 1.75
C THR A 331 -11.32 25.59 1.48
N GLY A 332 -10.65 24.52 1.93
CA GLY A 332 -9.20 24.39 1.93
C GLY A 332 -8.58 24.73 3.30
N TYR A 333 -7.32 24.36 3.49
CA TYR A 333 -6.56 24.77 4.69
C TYR A 333 -6.16 26.26 4.61
N SER A 334 -5.82 26.88 5.74
CA SER A 334 -5.40 28.30 5.76
C SER A 334 -4.13 28.52 4.92
N ALA A 335 -4.16 29.46 3.99
CA ALA A 335 -3.02 29.78 3.16
C ALA A 335 -1.85 30.31 4.00
N LEU A 336 -0.63 29.93 3.64
CA LEU A 336 0.60 30.34 4.29
C LEU A 336 1.28 31.46 3.50
N THR A 337 1.87 32.41 4.21
CA THR A 337 2.95 33.20 3.60
C THR A 337 4.16 32.29 3.44
N PRO A 338 4.79 32.17 2.26
CA PRO A 338 5.91 31.25 2.06
C PRO A 338 7.10 31.53 2.99
N PHE A 339 7.64 30.49 3.61
CA PHE A 339 8.91 30.52 4.35
C PHE A 339 9.54 29.11 4.37
N SER A 340 10.87 29.05 4.46
CA SER A 340 11.63 27.79 4.38
C SER A 340 12.04 27.30 5.76
N ILE A 341 11.22 26.42 6.34
CA ILE A 341 11.47 25.74 7.62
C ILE A 341 11.14 24.25 7.52
N ASP A 342 11.53 23.46 8.53
CA ASP A 342 11.13 22.06 8.64
C ASP A 342 9.68 21.95 9.13
N CYS A 343 8.74 21.92 8.17
CA CYS A 343 7.31 21.84 8.41
C CYS A 343 6.61 20.88 7.46
N SER A 344 5.42 20.43 7.82
CA SER A 344 4.51 19.72 6.90
C SER A 344 3.06 19.99 7.29
N PHE A 345 2.17 19.74 6.33
CA PHE A 345 0.77 19.51 6.63
C PHE A 345 0.56 18.01 6.77
N THR A 346 0.00 17.59 7.89
CA THR A 346 -0.32 16.19 8.18
C THR A 346 -1.81 16.05 8.43
N ARG A 347 -2.43 14.94 8.01
CA ARG A 347 -3.81 14.66 8.37
C ARG A 347 -3.92 14.43 9.88
N ASP A 348 -5.01 14.91 10.44
CA ASP A 348 -5.34 14.77 11.85
C ASP A 348 -5.60 13.29 12.17
N GLU A 349 -4.70 12.68 12.94
CA GLU A 349 -4.84 11.30 13.42
C GLU A 349 -5.30 11.21 14.90
N ARG A 350 -5.79 12.31 15.48
CA ARG A 350 -6.32 12.29 16.86
C ARG A 350 -7.54 11.38 16.91
N GLY A 351 -7.42 10.28 17.65
CA GLY A 351 -8.41 9.19 17.66
C GLY A 351 -7.87 7.86 17.11
N GLY A 352 -6.65 7.87 16.57
CA GLY A 352 -5.93 6.66 16.16
C GLY A 352 -6.07 6.28 14.69
N PHE A 353 -6.88 7.03 13.93
CA PHE A 353 -7.10 6.86 12.50
C PHE A 353 -7.04 8.21 11.81
N VAL A 354 -6.69 8.20 10.52
CA VAL A 354 -6.70 9.38 9.67
C VAL A 354 -8.11 9.95 9.60
N ARG A 355 -8.22 11.26 9.82
CA ARG A 355 -9.47 12.00 9.62
C ARG A 355 -9.63 12.39 8.15
N ASP A 356 -10.76 12.00 7.55
CA ASP A 356 -11.21 12.46 6.23
C ASP A 356 -12.69 12.83 6.27
N THR A 357 -12.99 14.10 6.59
CA THR A 357 -14.35 14.64 6.69
C THR A 357 -14.81 15.35 5.42
N LEU A 358 -14.06 15.19 4.33
CA LEU A 358 -14.22 15.93 3.08
C LEU A 358 -14.02 17.46 3.27
N ASN A 359 -13.28 17.88 4.30
CA ASN A 359 -13.03 19.29 4.59
C ASN A 359 -11.59 19.48 5.08
N ASN A 360 -10.72 19.96 4.18
CA ASN A 360 -9.29 20.06 4.47
C ASN A 360 -8.95 20.92 5.70
N GLU A 361 -9.78 21.93 6.05
CA GLU A 361 -9.57 22.76 7.25
C GLU A 361 -9.67 21.95 8.55
N LYS A 362 -10.54 20.94 8.59
CA LYS A 362 -10.76 20.07 9.75
C LYS A 362 -9.86 18.85 9.77
N ASP A 363 -9.38 18.47 8.58
CA ASP A 363 -8.66 17.23 8.33
C ASP A 363 -7.15 17.42 8.41
N PHE A 364 -6.60 18.62 8.18
CA PHE A 364 -5.15 18.85 8.19
C PHE A 364 -4.68 19.74 9.33
N LEU A 365 -3.50 19.41 9.84
CA LEU A 365 -2.75 20.16 10.84
C LEU A 365 -1.42 20.61 10.23
N PHE A 366 -1.11 21.89 10.33
CA PHE A 366 0.25 22.39 10.13
C PHE A 366 1.11 22.05 11.35
N VAL A 367 2.30 21.50 11.13
CA VAL A 367 3.29 21.18 12.17
C VAL A 367 4.69 21.62 11.73
N ASP A 368 5.50 22.08 12.67
CA ASP A 368 6.91 22.42 12.43
C ASP A 368 7.79 22.18 13.66
N THR A 369 9.10 22.05 13.44
CA THR A 369 10.09 21.69 14.47
C THR A 369 10.34 22.78 15.52
N ASN A 370 9.76 23.97 15.34
CA ASN A 370 9.87 25.10 16.25
C ASN A 370 8.53 25.58 16.84
N GLY A 371 7.39 25.10 16.32
CA GLY A 371 6.08 25.63 16.67
C GLY A 371 5.92 27.09 16.25
N THR A 372 6.27 27.39 15.01
CA THR A 372 6.18 28.72 14.39
C THR A 372 4.71 29.14 14.24
N SER A 373 4.40 30.41 14.50
CA SER A 373 3.07 30.95 14.22
C SER A 373 2.94 31.24 12.72
N ALA A 374 2.32 30.31 11.98
CA ALA A 374 2.39 30.24 10.53
C ALA A 374 1.15 30.76 9.79
N GLY A 375 0.12 31.28 10.47
CA GLY A 375 -1.17 31.60 9.84
C GLY A 375 -2.09 30.38 9.68
N ALA A 376 -1.54 29.17 9.42
CA ALA A 376 -2.27 27.90 9.53
C ALA A 376 -2.26 27.28 10.94
N GLY A 377 -2.09 28.13 11.95
CA GLY A 377 -1.92 27.73 13.35
C GLY A 377 -0.47 27.76 13.81
N GLN A 378 -0.26 27.29 15.03
CA GLN A 378 1.03 27.20 15.70
C GLN A 378 1.06 25.87 16.43
N ARG A 379 1.99 24.96 16.09
CA ARG A 379 2.03 23.60 16.66
C ARG A 379 3.39 22.97 16.50
N LEU A 380 4.03 22.66 17.63
CA LEU A 380 5.27 21.91 17.66
C LEU A 380 5.03 20.49 17.13
N GLY A 381 5.88 20.07 16.21
CA GLY A 381 5.85 18.75 15.59
C GLY A 381 7.00 18.56 14.63
N ALA A 382 6.90 17.58 13.74
CA ALA A 382 7.89 17.39 12.69
C ALA A 382 7.30 16.67 11.47
N PRO A 383 7.79 16.99 10.26
CA PRO A 383 7.67 16.10 9.11
C PRO A 383 8.11 14.68 9.44
N GLY A 384 7.32 13.69 9.03
CA GLY A 384 7.59 12.28 9.26
C GLY A 384 7.13 11.40 8.10
N PRO A 385 7.61 11.65 6.87
CA PRO A 385 7.10 10.97 5.69
C PRO A 385 7.33 9.45 5.76
N GLN A 386 6.41 8.69 5.16
CA GLN A 386 6.42 7.24 5.06
C GLN A 386 6.31 6.78 3.61
N ASN A 387 7.10 5.78 3.25
CA ASN A 387 7.15 5.14 1.94
C ASN A 387 6.66 3.68 2.00
N LEU A 388 6.73 2.94 0.89
CA LEU A 388 6.32 1.53 0.83
C LEU A 388 7.08 0.61 1.80
N ALA A 389 8.31 0.96 2.17
CA ALA A 389 9.14 0.22 3.11
C ALA A 389 8.89 0.59 4.59
N SER A 390 8.03 1.57 4.85
CA SER A 390 7.74 2.03 6.20
C SER A 390 6.82 1.08 6.96
N PRO A 391 6.90 1.04 8.31
CA PRO A 391 6.02 0.21 9.12
C PRO A 391 4.54 0.53 8.84
N ILE A 392 3.76 -0.52 8.57
CA ILE A 392 2.33 -0.41 8.30
C ILE A 392 1.52 -0.35 9.58
N ARG A 393 0.40 0.39 9.56
CA ARG A 393 -0.59 0.37 10.65
C ARG A 393 -1.65 -0.69 10.34
N LYS A 394 -1.73 -1.78 11.11
CA LYS A 394 -2.86 -2.71 11.00
C LYS A 394 -4.07 -2.21 11.80
N SER A 395 -5.18 -2.02 11.11
CA SER A 395 -6.47 -1.53 11.62
C SER A 395 -7.38 -2.64 12.17
N THR A 396 -7.14 -3.91 11.80
CA THR A 396 -7.92 -5.08 12.28
C THR A 396 -7.13 -6.01 13.19
N GLY A 397 -7.67 -6.25 14.40
CA GLY A 397 -7.12 -7.16 15.41
C GLY A 397 -5.79 -6.69 16.02
N PRO A 398 -5.43 -7.12 17.24
CA PRO A 398 -4.18 -6.67 17.83
C PRO A 398 -3.02 -7.52 17.31
N ALA A 399 -2.65 -7.33 16.03
CA ALA A 399 -1.39 -7.81 15.46
C ALA A 399 -0.21 -7.48 16.40
N ILE A 400 -0.32 -6.35 17.12
CA ILE A 400 0.49 -6.01 18.29
C ILE A 400 -0.46 -5.71 19.45
N THR A 401 -0.33 -6.43 20.57
CA THR A 401 -1.02 -6.08 21.82
C THR A 401 -0.14 -5.19 22.69
N ARG A 402 -0.74 -4.17 23.32
CA ARG A 402 -0.10 -3.28 24.29
C ARG A 402 -0.53 -3.65 25.70
N ARG A 403 0.43 -3.90 26.60
CA ARG A 403 0.20 -4.16 28.03
C ARG A 403 1.12 -3.31 28.91
N LEU A 404 0.81 -3.27 30.20
CA LEU A 404 1.74 -2.77 31.21
C LEU A 404 3.00 -3.65 31.25
N VAL A 405 4.14 -3.04 31.56
CA VAL A 405 5.38 -3.80 31.78
C VAL A 405 5.26 -4.66 33.02
N ASP A 406 4.62 -4.11 34.06
CA ASP A 406 4.22 -4.86 35.24
C ASP A 406 2.73 -4.69 35.52
N SER A 407 1.97 -5.78 35.36
CA SER A 407 0.53 -5.80 35.62
C SER A 407 0.18 -5.67 37.10
N ASN A 408 1.13 -5.86 38.02
CA ASN A 408 0.91 -5.74 39.46
C ASN A 408 1.12 -4.30 39.97
N ALA A 409 1.72 -3.43 39.17
CA ALA A 409 1.84 -2.01 39.46
C ALA A 409 0.71 -1.22 38.77
N ALA A 410 0.25 -0.15 39.41
CA ALA A 410 -0.72 0.76 38.77
C ALA A 410 -0.14 1.36 37.47
N PHE A 411 -1.01 1.69 36.52
CA PHE A 411 -0.61 2.30 35.24
C PHE A 411 0.21 3.59 35.43
N ASN A 412 -0.08 4.33 36.51
CA ASN A 412 0.45 5.64 36.82
C ASN A 412 1.62 5.63 37.82
N ALA A 413 2.12 4.46 38.20
CA ALA A 413 3.19 4.24 39.16
C ALA A 413 4.40 3.49 38.53
N PRO A 414 5.59 3.54 39.15
CA PRO A 414 6.73 2.73 38.72
C PRO A 414 6.43 1.22 38.73
N PRO A 415 6.98 0.43 37.80
CA PRO A 415 7.84 0.84 36.69
C PRO A 415 7.07 1.31 35.44
N ASN A 416 5.73 1.24 35.42
CA ASN A 416 4.90 1.55 34.26
C ASN A 416 4.92 3.04 33.87
N ARG A 417 5.10 3.91 34.86
CA ARG A 417 5.26 5.35 34.68
C ARG A 417 6.17 5.94 35.77
N VAL A 418 7.20 6.67 35.37
CA VAL A 418 8.18 7.27 36.29
C VAL A 418 8.30 8.76 36.01
N ARG A 419 8.27 9.58 37.05
CA ARG A 419 8.61 11.01 36.98
C ARG A 419 10.00 11.17 37.58
N ASP A 420 10.89 11.79 36.82
CA ASP A 420 12.21 12.20 37.28
C ASP A 420 12.25 13.73 37.21
N PHE A 421 12.56 14.39 38.33
CA PHE A 421 12.59 15.85 38.44
C PHE A 421 13.96 16.45 38.08
N THR A 422 14.92 15.63 37.65
CA THR A 422 16.26 16.08 37.27
C THR A 422 16.19 17.04 36.08
N SER A 423 16.55 18.30 36.30
CA SER A 423 16.57 19.31 35.25
C SER A 423 17.74 19.09 34.30
N VAL A 424 17.44 18.93 33.00
CA VAL A 424 18.45 18.87 31.93
C VAL A 424 18.02 19.79 30.78
N PRO A 425 18.20 21.12 30.89
CA PRO A 425 17.73 22.09 29.90
C PRO A 425 18.28 21.85 28.49
N ALA A 426 19.54 21.41 28.37
CA ALA A 426 20.18 21.10 27.10
C ALA A 426 19.50 19.96 26.31
N SER A 427 18.55 19.24 26.93
CA SER A 427 17.77 18.19 26.28
C SER A 427 16.27 18.42 26.36
N ASN A 428 15.84 19.68 26.47
CA ASN A 428 14.43 20.08 26.58
C ASN A 428 13.69 19.47 27.79
N SER A 429 14.40 19.17 28.87
CA SER A 429 13.82 18.64 30.12
C SER A 429 14.14 19.51 31.32
N THR A 430 13.92 20.83 31.19
CA THR A 430 14.12 21.82 32.25
C THR A 430 13.35 21.48 33.53
N PHE A 431 12.19 20.83 33.43
CA PHE A 431 11.35 20.41 34.56
C PHE A 431 11.40 18.91 34.84
N GLY A 432 12.38 18.20 34.27
CA GLY A 432 12.49 16.75 34.39
C GLY A 432 11.83 15.97 33.25
N THR A 433 11.63 14.67 33.45
CA THR A 433 11.15 13.73 32.43
C THR A 433 9.98 12.86 32.90
N LEU A 434 9.28 12.29 31.91
CA LEU A 434 8.25 11.28 32.09
C LEU A 434 8.64 10.00 31.35
N GLY A 435 8.97 8.95 32.08
CA GLY A 435 9.10 7.61 31.53
C GLY A 435 7.74 6.95 31.38
N LEU A 436 7.44 6.38 30.21
CA LEU A 436 6.29 5.52 29.96
C LEU A 436 6.77 4.16 29.47
N ALA A 437 6.57 3.11 30.27
CA ALA A 437 7.04 1.76 29.95
C ALA A 437 5.87 0.86 29.56
N ARG A 438 5.87 0.30 28.34
CA ARG A 438 4.82 -0.62 27.87
C ARG A 438 5.44 -1.87 27.26
N ARG A 439 4.74 -3.00 27.41
CA ARG A 439 5.07 -4.25 26.70
C ARG A 439 4.25 -4.30 25.43
N PHE A 440 4.92 -4.50 24.31
CA PHE A 440 4.29 -4.77 23.02
C PHE A 440 4.55 -6.23 22.66
N THR A 441 3.48 -6.97 22.36
CA THR A 441 3.58 -8.39 22.00
C THR A 441 3.11 -8.58 20.58
N ASN A 442 4.00 -9.11 19.74
CA ASN A 442 3.70 -9.51 18.37
C ASN A 442 2.79 -10.75 18.37
N ASN A 443 1.56 -10.59 17.88
CA ASN A 443 0.60 -11.68 17.68
C ASN A 443 0.28 -11.87 16.18
N SER A 444 1.06 -11.25 15.29
CA SER A 444 0.79 -11.25 13.86
C SER A 444 1.21 -12.53 13.13
N GLY A 445 2.02 -13.39 13.77
CA GLY A 445 2.64 -14.55 13.14
C GLY A 445 3.80 -14.22 12.19
N ALA A 446 3.98 -12.96 11.81
CA ALA A 446 5.08 -12.48 10.98
C ALA A 446 6.20 -11.85 11.84
N PRO A 447 7.48 -11.89 11.41
CA PRO A 447 8.55 -11.18 12.10
C PRO A 447 8.30 -9.67 12.04
N ILE A 448 8.40 -8.99 13.19
CA ILE A 448 8.41 -7.53 13.27
C ILE A 448 9.85 -7.09 13.43
N THR A 449 10.37 -6.38 12.44
CA THR A 449 11.75 -5.88 12.42
C THR A 449 11.92 -4.53 13.11
N ARG A 450 10.83 -3.75 13.22
CA ARG A 450 10.84 -2.41 13.79
C ARG A 450 9.47 -2.00 14.32
N LEU A 451 9.45 -1.32 15.46
CA LEU A 451 8.28 -0.58 15.95
C LEU A 451 8.49 0.92 15.73
N ARG A 452 7.47 1.60 15.20
CA ARG A 452 7.45 3.05 15.06
C ARG A 452 6.21 3.60 15.79
N PHE A 453 6.42 4.60 16.64
CA PHE A 453 5.38 5.26 17.41
C PHE A 453 5.25 6.70 16.91
N ARG A 454 4.14 7.00 16.24
CA ARG A 454 3.80 8.38 15.85
C ARG A 454 3.04 9.07 16.97
N ILE A 455 3.39 10.33 17.21
CA ILE A 455 2.74 11.19 18.20
C ILE A 455 1.54 11.86 17.53
N THR A 456 0.35 11.34 17.79
CA THR A 456 -0.89 11.85 17.17
C THR A 456 -1.61 12.87 18.05
N ASP A 457 -1.38 12.81 19.37
CA ASP A 457 -1.94 13.75 20.33
C ASP A 457 -0.98 13.96 21.50
N LEU A 458 -0.73 15.22 21.83
CA LEU A 458 0.15 15.61 22.92
C LEU A 458 -0.15 17.03 23.38
N SER A 459 -0.15 17.25 24.69
CA SER A 459 -0.10 18.60 25.24
C SER A 459 1.31 19.16 25.05
N THR A 460 1.53 19.86 23.94
CA THR A 460 2.84 20.42 23.58
C THR A 460 2.72 21.89 23.18
N PHE A 461 3.80 22.50 22.74
CA PHE A 461 3.84 23.92 22.39
C PHE A 461 2.99 24.23 21.13
N PRO A 462 2.23 25.34 21.10
CA PRO A 462 1.95 26.28 22.19
C PRO A 462 1.01 25.64 23.22
N THR A 463 1.46 25.58 24.47
CA THR A 463 0.72 24.88 25.52
C THR A 463 -0.23 25.85 26.21
N PRO A 464 -1.52 25.51 26.36
CA PRO A 464 -2.45 26.32 27.14
C PRO A 464 -1.97 26.50 28.58
N SER A 465 -2.38 27.62 29.21
CA SER A 465 -2.07 27.87 30.63
C SER A 465 -2.52 26.69 31.51
N GLN A 466 -1.69 26.34 32.49
CA GLN A 466 -1.94 25.24 33.44
C GLN A 466 -1.93 23.82 32.84
N VAL A 467 -1.55 23.67 31.58
CA VAL A 467 -1.32 22.37 30.94
C VAL A 467 0.18 22.09 30.87
N THR A 468 0.59 20.83 31.10
CA THR A 468 2.00 20.44 30.99
C THR A 468 2.44 20.43 29.53
N ASP A 469 3.55 21.13 29.23
CA ASP A 469 4.26 21.00 27.95
C ASP A 469 5.08 19.70 27.95
N LEU A 470 4.69 18.76 27.10
CA LEU A 470 5.35 17.48 26.90
C LEU A 470 6.03 17.47 25.54
N ARG A 471 7.25 16.94 25.52
CA ARG A 471 8.09 16.86 24.33
C ARG A 471 8.77 15.49 24.26
N PRO A 472 8.44 14.64 23.28
CA PRO A 472 9.08 13.34 23.09
C PRO A 472 10.56 13.52 22.77
N ARG A 473 11.36 12.58 23.27
CA ARG A 473 12.82 12.57 23.11
C ARG A 473 13.30 11.13 23.09
N SER A 474 14.50 10.92 22.55
CA SER A 474 15.18 9.63 22.66
C SER A 474 15.40 9.24 24.11
N ALA A 475 15.23 7.96 24.42
CA ALA A 475 15.47 7.37 25.72
C ALA A 475 16.40 6.14 25.58
N PRO A 476 17.43 6.00 26.43
CA PRO A 476 18.31 4.83 26.41
C PRO A 476 17.59 3.59 26.94
N SER A 477 18.17 2.42 26.70
CA SER A 477 17.73 1.19 27.35
C SER A 477 17.93 1.27 28.86
N LEU A 478 16.99 0.73 29.62
CA LEU A 478 16.99 0.84 31.09
C LEU A 478 16.47 -0.46 31.71
N VAL A 479 17.18 -0.99 32.72
CA VAL A 479 16.67 -2.10 33.53
C VAL A 479 15.79 -1.54 34.64
N VAL A 480 14.60 -2.11 34.81
CA VAL A 480 13.66 -1.70 35.85
C VAL A 480 13.20 -2.90 36.70
N ASP A 481 13.00 -2.66 37.99
CA ASP A 481 12.44 -3.65 38.91
C ASP A 481 10.92 -3.74 38.75
N ARG A 482 10.40 -4.96 38.68
CA ARG A 482 8.96 -5.23 38.77
C ARG A 482 8.57 -5.49 40.22
N VAL A 483 7.33 -5.16 40.57
CA VAL A 483 6.71 -5.48 41.88
C VAL A 483 6.78 -6.99 42.13
N VAL A 484 6.53 -7.78 41.08
CA VAL A 484 6.66 -9.24 41.10
C VAL A 484 7.31 -9.72 39.81
N GLY A 485 8.25 -10.67 39.92
CA GLY A 485 8.87 -11.33 38.77
C GLY A 485 10.20 -10.73 38.30
N GLY A 486 10.94 -10.06 39.19
CA GLY A 486 12.33 -9.64 38.97
C GLY A 486 12.50 -8.42 38.07
N GLN A 487 13.70 -8.27 37.51
CA GLN A 487 14.07 -7.17 36.63
C GLN A 487 13.66 -7.41 35.18
N VAL A 488 13.41 -6.32 34.45
CA VAL A 488 13.14 -6.34 33.01
C VAL A 488 13.91 -5.23 32.31
N LEU A 489 14.50 -5.55 31.15
CA LEU A 489 15.15 -4.57 30.28
C LEU A 489 14.10 -3.87 29.41
N LEU A 490 14.01 -2.55 29.55
CA LEU A 490 13.32 -1.67 28.63
C LEU A 490 14.26 -1.35 27.46
N GLN A 491 13.78 -1.53 26.24
CA GLN A 491 14.53 -1.18 25.03
C GLN A 491 14.58 0.34 24.84
N SER A 492 15.65 0.84 24.22
CA SER A 492 15.78 2.25 23.86
C SER A 492 14.72 2.66 22.85
N THR A 493 14.35 3.94 22.89
CA THR A 493 13.53 4.60 21.86
C THR A 493 14.34 5.74 21.27
N THR A 494 14.31 5.90 19.95
CA THR A 494 15.03 6.97 19.25
C THR A 494 14.04 7.90 18.59
N LEU A 495 14.11 9.20 18.88
CA LEU A 495 13.38 10.22 18.13
C LEU A 495 13.96 10.27 16.72
N GLU A 496 13.14 9.96 15.71
CA GLU A 496 13.62 9.83 14.34
C GLU A 496 13.98 11.20 13.75
N GLN A 497 15.04 11.22 12.96
CA GLN A 497 15.62 12.39 12.28
C GLN A 497 16.12 11.92 10.90
N PRO A 498 16.31 12.82 9.91
CA PRO A 498 15.85 14.21 9.84
C PRO A 498 14.31 14.34 9.90
N PRO A 499 13.73 15.55 10.06
CA PRO A 499 14.42 16.81 10.31
C PRO A 499 14.97 16.91 11.73
N THR A 500 15.83 17.91 11.96
CA THR A 500 16.31 18.17 13.32
C THR A 500 15.17 18.69 14.20
N GLN A 501 15.01 18.14 15.41
CA GLN A 501 13.94 18.51 16.34
C GLN A 501 14.52 19.18 17.60
N PRO A 502 15.02 20.43 17.49
CA PRO A 502 15.80 21.09 18.54
C PRO A 502 15.01 21.36 19.81
N ASN A 503 13.68 21.49 19.69
CA ASN A 503 12.78 21.70 20.81
C ASN A 503 12.28 20.39 21.43
N GLY A 504 12.71 19.22 20.93
CA GLY A 504 12.05 17.94 21.18
C GLY A 504 10.91 17.72 20.18
N GLY A 505 10.35 16.50 20.17
CA GLY A 505 9.25 16.19 19.27
C GLY A 505 7.93 16.84 19.67
N GLY A 506 6.94 16.69 18.82
CA GLY A 506 5.58 17.11 19.04
C GLY A 506 4.63 16.28 18.18
N PHE A 507 3.62 16.92 17.59
CA PHE A 507 2.72 16.26 16.65
C PHE A 507 3.49 15.68 15.46
N ASN A 508 3.05 14.52 14.97
CA ASN A 508 3.60 13.83 13.81
C ASN A 508 5.04 13.30 13.96
N SER A 509 5.79 13.76 14.96
CA SER A 509 7.09 13.19 15.33
C SER A 509 6.97 11.69 15.61
N THR A 510 8.01 10.95 15.27
CA THR A 510 8.06 9.50 15.42
C THR A 510 9.21 9.05 16.31
N LEU A 511 8.95 8.02 17.12
CA LEU A 511 9.94 7.29 17.90
C LEU A 511 10.09 5.88 17.34
N SER A 512 11.32 5.38 17.19
CA SER A 512 11.58 4.01 16.72
C SER A 512 12.22 3.14 17.79
N VAL A 513 11.94 1.83 17.71
CA VAL A 513 12.54 0.76 18.53
C VAL A 513 12.80 -0.45 17.63
N GLY A 514 13.96 -1.08 17.79
CA GLY A 514 14.41 -2.17 16.93
C GLY A 514 15.33 -1.64 15.87
#